data_AF-A0A1E3ULH9-F1
#
_entry.id   AF-A0A1E3ULH9-F1
#
_cell.length_a   1.000
_cell.length_b   1.000
_cell.length_c   1.000
_cell.angle_alpha   90.00
_cell.angle_beta   90.00
_cell.angle_gamma   90.00
#
_symmetry.space_group_name_H-M   'P 1'
#
loop_
_entity.id
_entity.type
_entity.pdbx_description
1 polymer ?
#
loop_
_entity_poly.entity_id
_entity_poly.type
_entity_poly.pdbx_seq_one_letter_code
_entity_poly.pdbx_strand_id
1 'polypeptide(L)'
;MMLLQNNEYETAIKNFKNIDHSIPIIYSVIEKNNGGKVFVDNVKNPENIFILPDGGFIYYDTLNSSEDFMLEMKSFYLVNLFLL
;
A
#
# COMPACT_ATOMS: atom_id res chain seq x y z
N MET A 1 -8.38 2.25 -5.96
CA MET A 1 -7.33 2.33 -4.92
C MET A 1 -7.75 3.34 -3.87
N MET A 2 -7.76 2.97 -2.58
CA MET A 2 -8.20 3.82 -1.47
C MET A 2 -7.07 4.06 -0.48
N LEU A 3 -6.86 5.32 -0.07
CA LEU A 3 -5.93 5.65 1.01
C LEU A 3 -6.50 5.16 2.34
N LEU A 4 -5.76 4.30 3.02
CA LEU A 4 -6.18 3.69 4.27
C LEU A 4 -6.20 4.71 5.40
N GLN A 5 -7.37 4.92 6.02
CA GLN A 5 -7.52 5.87 7.11
C GLN A 5 -7.07 5.25 8.46
N ASN A 6 -6.80 6.12 9.44
CA ASN A 6 -6.22 5.69 10.71
C ASN A 6 -7.06 4.64 11.46
N ASN A 7 -8.39 4.77 11.42
CA ASN A 7 -9.36 3.85 12.02
C ASN A 7 -9.59 2.55 11.22
N GLU A 8 -9.09 2.48 9.99
CA GLU A 8 -9.25 1.33 9.08
C GLU A 8 -8.01 0.43 9.07
N TYR A 9 -6.86 0.97 9.50
CA TYR A 9 -5.56 0.33 9.42
C TYR A 9 -5.51 -1.06 10.04
N GLU A 10 -5.92 -1.19 11.31
CA GLU A 10 -5.83 -2.48 12.01
C GLU A 10 -6.69 -3.55 11.32
N THR A 11 -7.86 -3.18 10.81
CA THR A 11 -8.76 -4.11 10.12
C THR A 11 -8.17 -4.56 8.78
N ALA A 12 -7.74 -3.62 7.95
CA ALA A 12 -7.22 -3.93 6.62
C ALA A 12 -5.91 -4.72 6.71
N ILE A 13 -4.96 -4.31 7.55
CA ILE A 13 -3.67 -4.99 7.70
C ILE A 13 -3.84 -6.40 8.24
N LYS A 14 -4.72 -6.61 9.23
CA LYS A 14 -5.00 -7.96 9.77
C LYS A 14 -5.61 -8.89 8.71
N ASN A 15 -6.44 -8.35 7.83
CA ASN A 15 -7.14 -9.13 6.81
C ASN A 15 -6.32 -9.32 5.53
N PHE A 16 -5.28 -8.50 5.32
CA PHE A 16 -4.30 -8.74 4.26
C PHE A 16 -3.40 -9.91 4.66
N LYS A 17 -3.56 -11.04 3.99
CA LYS A 17 -2.90 -12.30 4.35
C LYS A 17 -1.38 -12.15 4.32
N ASN A 18 -0.73 -12.44 5.45
CA ASN A 18 0.71 -12.51 5.70
C ASN A 18 1.58 -11.75 4.70
N ILE A 19 1.84 -10.49 5.02
CA ILE A 19 2.89 -9.70 4.40
C ILE A 19 4.24 -10.35 4.72
N ASP A 20 4.69 -11.25 3.85
CA ASP A 20 5.97 -11.97 3.96
C ASP A 20 6.95 -11.38 2.95
N HIS A 21 7.71 -10.37 3.38
CA HIS A 21 8.71 -9.71 2.56
C HIS A 21 9.98 -9.42 3.36
N SER A 22 11.10 -9.23 2.69
CA SER A 22 12.40 -8.97 3.34
C SER A 22 12.70 -7.49 3.60
N ILE A 23 11.75 -6.57 3.35
CA ILE A 23 11.99 -5.12 3.36
C ILE A 23 11.54 -4.48 4.68
N PRO A 24 12.46 -4.09 5.60
CA PRO A 24 12.09 -3.63 6.95
C PRO A 24 11.29 -2.32 6.97
N ILE A 25 11.55 -1.41 6.02
CA ILE A 25 10.84 -0.13 5.97
C ILE A 25 9.33 -0.32 5.74
N ILE A 26 8.93 -1.41 5.07
CA ILE A 26 7.52 -1.69 4.80
C ILE A 26 6.80 -2.14 6.08
N TYR A 27 7.40 -3.03 6.89
CA TYR A 27 6.89 -3.36 8.22
C TYR A 27 6.75 -2.10 9.08
N SER A 28 7.76 -1.23 9.06
CA SER A 28 7.74 0.01 9.83
C SER A 28 6.60 0.96 9.43
N VAL A 29 6.23 1.03 8.15
CA VAL A 29 5.09 1.85 7.68
C VAL A 29 3.76 1.21 8.08
N ILE A 30 3.63 -0.11 7.91
CA ILE A 30 2.42 -0.88 8.28
C ILE A 30 2.13 -0.77 9.78
N GLU A 31 3.17 -0.89 10.61
CA GLU A 31 3.11 -0.76 12.07
C GLU A 31 2.93 0.71 12.53
N LYS A 32 2.88 1.66 11.61
CA LYS A 32 2.82 3.12 11.87
C LYS A 32 4.00 3.67 12.68
N ASN A 33 5.14 2.98 12.64
CA ASN A 33 6.39 3.42 13.25
C ASN A 33 7.17 4.40 12.36
N ASN A 34 6.80 4.54 11.09
CA ASN A 34 7.40 5.50 10.15
C ASN A 34 6.33 6.13 9.23
N GLY A 35 6.66 7.28 8.65
CA GLY A 35 5.81 8.01 7.72
C GLY A 35 5.63 7.26 6.38
N GLY A 36 4.44 7.37 5.82
CA GLY A 36 4.10 6.77 4.54
C GLY A 36 2.60 6.69 4.31
N LYS A 37 2.23 6.28 3.10
CA LYS A 37 0.85 6.08 2.69
C LYS A 37 0.65 4.62 2.30
N VAL A 38 -0.41 4.03 2.81
CA VAL A 38 -0.84 2.67 2.46
C VAL A 38 -2.17 2.77 1.74
N PHE A 39 -2.25 2.08 0.62
CA PHE A 39 -3.44 2.00 -0.20
C PHE A 39 -3.85 0.54 -0.39
N VAL A 40 -5.16 0.33 -0.42
CA VAL A 40 -5.76 -0.98 -0.67
C VAL A 40 -6.90 -0.88 -1.68
N ASP A 41 -7.28 -2.00 -2.26
CA ASP A 41 -8.47 -2.14 -3.11
C ASP A 41 -9.76 -2.27 -2.29
N ASN A 42 -9.70 -2.87 -1.10
CA ASN A 42 -10.84 -3.03 -0.19
C ASN A 42 -10.40 -3.04 1.28
N VAL A 43 -11.01 -2.22 2.15
CA VAL A 43 -10.63 -2.17 3.57
C VAL A 43 -10.96 -3.46 4.34
N LYS A 44 -12.07 -4.12 4.03
CA LYS A 44 -12.56 -5.29 4.78
C LYS A 44 -11.89 -6.59 4.32
N ASN A 45 -11.62 -6.73 3.04
CA ASN A 45 -11.00 -7.91 2.46
C ASN A 45 -10.01 -7.49 1.37
N PRO A 46 -8.85 -6.92 1.74
CA PRO A 46 -7.89 -6.42 0.77
C PRO A 46 -7.19 -7.58 0.05
N GLU A 47 -7.08 -7.49 -1.27
CA GLU A 47 -6.30 -8.43 -2.10
C GLU A 47 -5.05 -7.78 -2.69
N ASN A 48 -5.03 -6.45 -2.76
CA ASN A 48 -3.91 -5.66 -3.25
C ASN A 48 -3.50 -4.61 -2.22
N ILE A 49 -2.20 -4.47 -2.00
CA ILE A 49 -1.64 -3.41 -1.16
C ILE A 49 -0.56 -2.63 -1.92
N PHE A 50 -0.62 -1.32 -1.81
CA PHE A 50 0.38 -0.42 -2.34
C PHE A 50 0.87 0.51 -1.24
N ILE A 51 2.17 0.53 -1.01
CA ILE A 51 2.79 1.25 0.09
C ILE A 51 3.82 2.21 -0.48
N LEU A 52 3.68 3.49 -0.14
CA LEU A 52 4.68 4.53 -0.35
C LEU A 52 5.26 4.95 1.01
N PRO A 53 6.43 4.46 1.39
CA PRO A 53 7.18 5.05 2.50
C PRO A 53 7.63 6.48 2.17
N ASP A 54 7.68 7.34 3.17
CA ASP A 54 8.30 8.66 3.04
C ASP A 54 9.83 8.47 2.87
N GLY A 55 10.32 8.54 1.62
CA GLY A 55 11.74 8.25 1.31
C GLY A 55 12.07 7.80 -0.12
N GLY A 56 11.10 7.74 -1.04
CA GLY A 56 11.36 7.52 -2.46
C GLY A 56 11.37 6.06 -2.92
N PHE A 57 10.77 5.15 -2.15
CA PHE A 57 10.61 3.74 -2.52
C PHE A 57 9.13 3.40 -2.77
N ILE A 58 8.88 2.38 -3.61
CA ILE A 58 7.55 1.85 -3.92
C ILE A 58 7.54 0.36 -3.58
N TYR A 59 6.52 -0.07 -2.82
CA TYR A 59 6.21 -1.47 -2.63
C TYR A 59 4.79 -1.78 -3.11
N TYR A 60 4.67 -2.84 -3.91
CA TYR A 60 3.39 -3.38 -4.37
C TYR A 60 3.41 -4.89 -4.18
N ASP A 61 2.34 -5.41 -3.58
CA ASP A 61 2.14 -6.84 -3.35
C ASP A 61 0.67 -7.20 -3.56
N THR A 62 0.45 -8.43 -4.03
CA THR A 62 -0.85 -8.87 -4.51
C THR A 62 -1.08 -10.35 -4.29
N LEU A 63 -2.28 -10.68 -3.81
CA LEU A 63 -2.73 -12.07 -3.72
C LEU A 63 -3.25 -12.58 -5.07
N ASN A 64 -3.79 -11.68 -5.90
CA ASN A 64 -4.31 -11.95 -7.24
C ASN A 64 -4.06 -10.72 -8.13
N SER A 65 -3.38 -10.91 -9.25
CA SER A 65 -3.06 -9.81 -10.17
C SER A 65 -4.33 -9.05 -10.61
N SER A 66 -4.42 -7.77 -10.25
CA SER A 66 -5.48 -6.86 -10.66
C SER A 66 -4.93 -5.82 -11.63
N GLU A 67 -5.33 -5.91 -12.89
CA GLU A 67 -4.86 -4.98 -13.94
C GLU A 67 -5.34 -3.55 -13.67
N ASP A 68 -6.59 -3.38 -13.24
CA ASP A 68 -7.17 -2.09 -12.88
C ASP A 68 -6.40 -1.42 -11.74
N PHE A 69 -6.07 -2.18 -10.68
CA PHE A 69 -5.31 -1.66 -9.56
C PHE A 69 -3.90 -1.23 -9.97
N MET A 70 -3.27 -2.01 -10.86
CA MET A 70 -1.96 -1.67 -11.42
C MET A 70 -1.99 -0.42 -12.31
N LEU A 71 -3.03 -0.24 -13.12
CA LEU A 71 -3.22 0.96 -13.95
C LEU A 71 -3.45 2.21 -13.11
N GLU A 72 -4.24 2.11 -12.05
CA GLU A 72 -4.44 3.20 -11.09
C GLU A 72 -3.14 3.55 -10.36
N MET A 73 -2.37 2.56 -9.89
CA MET A 73 -1.07 2.77 -9.25
C MET A 73 -0.09 3.48 -10.18
N LYS A 74 0.03 3.02 -11.44
CA LYS A 74 0.89 3.67 -12.46
C LYS A 74 0.47 5.11 -12.72
N SER A 75 -0.83 5.36 -12.85
CA SER A 75 -1.36 6.71 -13.08
C SER A 75 -1.04 7.63 -11.90
N PHE A 76 -1.27 7.17 -10.68
CA PHE A 76 -0.94 7.91 -9.46
C PHE A 76 0.56 8.22 -9.39
N TYR A 77 1.42 7.23 -9.63
CA TYR A 77 2.86 7.44 -9.56
C TYR A 77 3.35 8.43 -10.63
N LEU A 78 2.93 8.26 -11.89
CA LEU A 78 3.33 9.16 -12.97
C LEU A 78 2.91 10.61 -12.70
N VAL A 79 1.70 10.84 -12.19
CA VAL A 79 1.23 12.19 -11.84
C VAL A 79 2.08 12.80 -10.72
N ASN A 80 2.44 12.02 -9.69
CA ASN A 80 3.18 12.54 -8.54
C ASN A 80 4.70 12.59 -8.75
N LEU A 81 5.24 11.84 -9.72
CA LEU A 81 6.67 11.87 -10.07
C LEU A 81 7.06 13.18 -10.79
N PHE A 82 6.14 13.80 -11.53
CA PHE A 82 6.36 15.11 -12.17
C PHE A 82 6.05 16.31 -11.26
N LEU A 83 5.61 16.05 -10.01
CA LEU A 83 5.32 17.06 -9.00
C LEU A 83 6.32 17.06 -7.82
N LEU A 84 7.34 16.19 -7.89
CA LEU A 84 8.53 16.17 -7.03
C LEU A 84 9.71 16.77 -7.78
#